data_AF-A0A3C0BCH2-F1
#
_entry.id   AF-A0A3C0BCH2-F1
#
_cell.length_a   1.000
_cell.length_b   1.000
_cell.length_c   1.000
_cell.angle_alpha   90.00
_cell.angle_beta   90.00
_cell.angle_gamma   90.00
#
_symmetry.space_group_name_H-M   'P 1'
#
loop_
_entity.id
_entity.type
_entity.pdbx_description
1 polymer ?
#
loop_
_entity_poly.entity_id
_entity_poly.type
_entity_poly.pdbx_seq_one_letter_code
_entity_poly.pdbx_strand_id
1 'polypeptide(L)'
;MVFQSNIIVYLLAANFVCCFGIAIYSYLKTHNNYQKYFTLMMLMIAGWSLSGALEAAATALDIKVLFSKIEYAFALTSGILLLRFAAGFAKIDGKWKKYYLTLWLIPLFRK
;
A
#
# COMPACT_ATOMS: atom_id res chain seq x y z
N MET A 1 17.15 8.36 -22.73
CA MET A 1 16.51 7.19 -22.09
C MET A 1 15.59 7.69 -20.98
N VAL A 2 14.30 7.33 -21.02
CA VAL A 2 13.29 7.79 -20.04
C VAL A 2 13.33 6.99 -18.74
N PHE A 3 13.90 5.77 -18.79
CA PHE A 3 14.08 4.90 -17.64
C PHE A 3 15.51 4.37 -17.54
N GLN A 4 16.03 4.28 -16.31
CA GLN A 4 17.35 3.72 -15.98
C GLN A 4 17.20 2.68 -14.87
N SER A 5 17.83 1.53 -15.03
CA SER A 5 17.81 0.47 -14.02
C SER A 5 18.86 0.72 -12.93
N ASN A 6 18.42 0.66 -11.68
CA ASN A 6 19.25 0.76 -10.47
C ASN A 6 18.90 -0.38 -9.51
N ILE A 7 19.78 -0.66 -8.55
CA ILE A 7 19.57 -1.75 -7.58
C ILE A 7 18.25 -1.60 -6.79
N ILE A 8 17.85 -0.34 -6.54
CA ILE A 8 16.59 0.01 -5.85
C ILE A 8 15.37 -0.46 -6.66
N VAL A 9 15.41 -0.35 -7.99
CA VAL A 9 14.32 -0.78 -8.87
C VAL A 9 14.08 -2.28 -8.73
N TYR A 10 15.16 -3.08 -8.67
CA TYR A 10 15.05 -4.53 -8.50
C TYR A 10 14.55 -4.94 -7.11
N LEU A 11 14.99 -4.24 -6.06
CA LEU A 11 14.48 -4.46 -4.70
C LEU A 11 12.97 -4.18 -4.61
N LEU A 12 12.52 -3.06 -5.18
CA LEU A 12 11.12 -2.68 -5.20
C LEU A 12 10.28 -3.59 -6.10
N ALA A 13 10.83 -4.07 -7.21
CA ALA A 13 10.17 -5.07 -8.05
C ALA A 13 10.04 -6.43 -7.34
N ALA A 14 11.06 -6.88 -6.62
CA ALA A 14 11.01 -8.11 -5.82
C ALA A 14 9.96 -8.00 -4.71
N ASN A 15 9.93 -6.87 -4.00
CA ASN A 15 8.93 -6.60 -2.97
C ASN A 15 7.51 -6.55 -3.54
N PHE A 16 7.32 -5.98 -4.74
CA PHE A 16 6.04 -6.05 -5.47
C PHE A 16 5.60 -7.50 -5.68
N VAL A 17 6.47 -8.36 -6.20
CA VAL A 17 6.15 -9.77 -6.46
C VAL A 17 5.81 -10.51 -5.16
N CYS A 18 6.57 -10.29 -4.09
CA CYS A 18 6.31 -10.89 -2.78
C CYS A 18 4.95 -10.44 -2.22
N CYS A 19 4.69 -9.14 -2.14
CA CYS A 19 3.45 -8.60 -1.59
C CYS A 19 2.24 -8.99 -2.44
N PHE A 20 2.37 -8.97 -3.77
CA PHE A 20 1.31 -9.39 -4.67
C PHE A 20 1.02 -10.89 -4.55
N GLY A 21 2.06 -11.72 -4.45
CA GLY A 21 1.91 -13.16 -4.19
C GLY A 21 1.23 -13.45 -2.85
N ILE A 22 1.58 -12.73 -1.79
CA ILE A 22 0.92 -12.83 -0.48
C ILE A 22 -0.54 -12.39 -0.58
N ALA A 23 -0.84 -11.32 -1.32
CA ALA A 23 -2.20 -10.85 -1.53
C ALA A 23 -3.06 -11.91 -2.24
N ILE A 24 -2.55 -12.52 -3.32
CA ILE A 24 -3.23 -13.61 -4.03
C ILE A 24 -3.46 -14.80 -3.09
N TYR A 25 -2.42 -15.25 -2.40
CA TYR A 25 -2.51 -16.38 -1.47
C TYR A 25 -3.54 -16.12 -0.36
N SER A 26 -3.52 -14.90 0.20
CA SER A 26 -4.46 -14.46 1.23
C SER A 26 -5.89 -14.41 0.72
N TYR A 27 -6.11 -13.98 -0.52
CA TYR A 27 -7.42 -13.96 -1.16
C TYR A 27 -7.97 -15.38 -1.35
N LEU A 28 -7.14 -16.29 -1.87
CA LEU A 28 -7.53 -17.68 -2.14
C LEU A 28 -7.85 -18.46 -0.85
N LYS A 29 -7.10 -18.22 0.22
CA LYS A 29 -7.31 -18.88 1.53
C LYS A 29 -8.13 -18.03 2.49
N THR A 30 -9.14 -17.29 2.05
CA THR A 30 -9.93 -16.44 2.97
C THR A 30 -10.64 -17.26 4.05
N HIS A 31 -10.20 -17.15 5.32
CA HIS A 31 -10.77 -17.86 6.47
C HIS A 31 -11.45 -16.91 7.48
N ASN A 32 -11.09 -15.62 7.49
CA ASN A 32 -11.57 -14.65 8.47
C ASN A 32 -12.10 -13.38 7.80
N ASN A 33 -13.20 -12.82 8.33
CA ASN A 33 -13.81 -11.57 7.86
C ASN A 33 -12.85 -10.36 7.89
N TYR A 34 -11.82 -10.38 8.74
CA TYR A 34 -10.81 -9.31 8.82
C TYR A 34 -9.63 -9.53 7.87
N GLN A 35 -9.43 -10.74 7.35
CA GLN A 35 -8.35 -11.09 6.42
C GLN A 35 -8.42 -10.26 5.13
N LYS A 36 -9.62 -9.85 4.70
CA LYS A 36 -9.82 -8.94 3.57
C LYS A 36 -9.05 -7.62 3.70
N TYR A 37 -8.92 -7.08 4.91
CA TYR A 37 -8.18 -5.83 5.14
C TYR A 37 -6.68 -6.06 4.99
N PHE A 38 -6.18 -7.22 5.41
CA PHE A 38 -4.80 -7.64 5.17
C PHE A 38 -4.53 -7.89 3.68
N THR A 39 -5.45 -8.55 2.97
CA THR A 39 -5.34 -8.75 1.53
C THR A 39 -5.27 -7.43 0.77
N LEU A 40 -6.17 -6.49 1.09
CA LEU A 40 -6.16 -5.14 0.52
C LEU A 40 -4.89 -4.38 0.89
N MET A 41 -4.42 -4.50 2.13
CA MET A 41 -3.17 -3.87 2.57
C MET A 41 -1.99 -4.36 1.74
N MET A 42 -1.86 -5.68 1.54
CA MET A 42 -0.79 -6.26 0.72
C MET A 42 -0.88 -5.82 -0.75
N LEU A 43 -2.08 -5.65 -1.29
CA LEU A 43 -2.29 -5.05 -2.61
C LEU A 43 -1.83 -3.59 -2.67
N MET A 44 -2.10 -2.79 -1.63
CA MET A 44 -1.65 -1.40 -1.58
C MET A 44 -0.14 -1.30 -1.44
N ILE A 45 0.48 -2.18 -0.65
CA ILE A 45 1.96 -2.26 -0.55
C ILE A 45 2.57 -2.70 -1.88
N ALA A 46 1.92 -3.61 -2.61
CA ALA A 46 2.34 -3.97 -3.96
C ALA A 46 2.25 -2.74 -4.89
N GLY A 47 1.13 -2.01 -4.88
CA GLY A 47 0.96 -0.76 -5.63
C GLY A 47 2.04 0.28 -5.31
N TRP A 48 2.32 0.47 -4.01
CA TRP A 48 3.39 1.35 -3.51
C TRP A 48 4.77 0.94 -4.04
N SER A 49 5.08 -0.36 -3.97
CA SER A 49 6.35 -0.90 -4.43
C SER A 49 6.53 -0.78 -5.94
N LEU A 50 5.44 -0.93 -6.71
CA LEU A 50 5.45 -0.74 -8.15
C LEU A 50 5.63 0.75 -8.52
N SER A 51 4.91 1.65 -7.86
CA SER A 51 5.07 3.09 -8.10
C SER A 51 6.47 3.57 -7.73
N GLY A 52 7.03 3.10 -6.61
CA GLY A 52 8.40 3.44 -6.21
C GLY A 52 9.44 2.87 -7.18
N ALA A 53 9.24 1.67 -7.71
CA ALA A 53 10.12 1.10 -8.75
C ALA A 53 10.11 1.96 -10.03
N LEU A 54 8.93 2.43 -10.44
CA LEU A 54 8.77 3.29 -11.61
C LEU A 54 9.33 4.70 -11.38
N GLU A 55 9.17 5.27 -10.18
CA GLU A 55 9.80 6.53 -9.79
C GLU A 55 11.33 6.43 -9.80
N ALA A 56 11.87 5.38 -9.16
CA ALA A 56 13.31 5.14 -9.07
C ALA A 56 13.94 4.90 -10.45
N ALA A 57 13.17 4.31 -11.37
CA ALA A 57 13.61 4.09 -12.74
C ALA A 57 13.48 5.34 -13.61
N ALA A 58 12.50 6.22 -13.38
CA ALA A 58 12.26 7.40 -14.21
C ALA A 58 13.45 8.38 -14.19
N THR A 59 13.80 8.96 -15.33
CA THR A 59 14.85 9.99 -15.43
C THR A 59 14.28 11.40 -15.57
N ALA A 60 13.06 11.53 -16.07
CA ALA A 60 12.35 12.81 -16.21
C ALA A 60 11.65 13.23 -14.91
N LEU A 61 11.76 14.52 -14.55
CA LEU A 61 11.27 15.06 -13.28
C LEU A 61 9.74 15.00 -13.16
N ASP A 62 9.02 15.32 -14.23
CA ASP A 62 7.55 15.31 -14.23
C ASP A 62 6.98 13.91 -13.96
N ILE A 63 7.63 12.89 -14.52
CA ILE A 63 7.25 11.48 -14.36
C ILE A 63 7.55 11.01 -12.94
N LYS A 64 8.69 11.43 -12.35
CA LYS A 64 9.01 11.14 -10.95
C LYS A 64 7.96 11.71 -9.99
N VAL A 65 7.57 12.98 -10.18
CA VAL A 65 6.55 13.62 -9.34
C VAL A 65 5.20 12.92 -9.45
N LEU A 66 4.83 12.44 -10.64
CA LEU A 66 3.60 11.68 -10.82
C LEU A 66 3.63 10.37 -10.03
N PHE A 67 4.70 9.58 -10.14
CA PHE A 67 4.80 8.32 -9.40
C PHE A 67 4.92 8.53 -7.90
N SER A 68 5.59 9.59 -7.44
CA SER A 68 5.68 9.94 -6.02
C SER A 68 4.32 10.27 -5.40
N LYS A 69 3.43 10.97 -6.14
CA LYS A 69 2.04 11.21 -5.69
C LYS A 69 1.24 9.93 -5.56
N ILE A 70 1.41 9.01 -6.52
CA ILE A 70 0.76 7.69 -6.50
C ILE A 70 1.28 6.86 -5.33
N GLU A 71 2.59 6.87 -5.12
CA GLU A 71 3.26 6.19 -4.02
C GLU A 71 2.68 6.66 -2.67
N TYR A 72 2.57 7.97 -2.48
CA TYR A 72 2.01 8.54 -1.25
C TYR A 72 0.57 8.06 -0.97
N ALA A 73 -0.28 7.99 -2.00
CA ALA A 73 -1.65 7.50 -1.86
C ALA A 73 -1.70 6.03 -1.42
N PHE A 74 -0.84 5.17 -1.98
CA PHE A 74 -0.74 3.77 -1.59
C PHE A 74 -0.17 3.59 -0.18
N ALA A 75 0.86 4.36 0.18
CA ALA A 75 1.48 4.32 1.50
C ALA A 75 0.46 4.67 2.60
N LEU A 76 -0.27 5.78 2.42
CA LEU A 76 -1.32 6.19 3.37
C LEU A 76 -2.41 5.13 3.53
N THR A 77 -2.88 4.60 2.40
CA THR A 77 -3.95 3.61 2.38
C THR A 77 -3.54 2.31 3.10
N SER A 78 -2.28 1.87 2.91
CA SER A 78 -1.77 0.66 3.55
C SER A 78 -1.73 0.77 5.08
N GLY A 79 -1.31 1.92 5.64
CA GLY A 79 -1.28 2.15 7.08
C GLY A 79 -2.66 2.08 7.74
N ILE A 80 -3.70 2.58 7.06
CA ILE A 80 -5.06 2.55 7.60
C ILE A 80 -5.65 1.14 7.52
N LEU A 81 -5.36 0.40 6.45
CA LEU A 81 -5.77 -1.00 6.30
C LEU A 81 -5.07 -1.91 7.31
N LEU A 82 -3.79 -1.66 7.61
CA LEU A 82 -3.06 -2.34 8.68
C LEU A 82 -3.77 -2.16 10.03
N LEU A 83 -4.10 -0.92 10.38
CA LEU A 83 -4.74 -0.59 11.64
C LEU A 83 -6.11 -1.27 11.76
N ARG A 84 -6.88 -1.28 10.66
CA ARG A 84 -8.19 -1.93 10.58
C ARG A 84 -8.10 -3.46 10.66
N PHE A 85 -7.05 -4.05 10.07
CA PHE A 85 -6.75 -5.46 10.23
C PHE A 85 -6.39 -5.81 11.67
N ALA A 86 -5.48 -5.04 12.30
CA ALA A 86 -5.03 -5.27 13.67
C ALA A 86 -6.17 -5.14 14.69
N ALA A 87 -7.01 -4.11 14.56
CA ALA A 87 -8.16 -3.90 15.46
C ALA A 87 -9.24 -4.97 15.30
N GLY A 88 -9.48 -5.42 14.07
CA GLY A 88 -10.37 -6.53 13.77
C GLY A 88 -9.87 -7.85 14.34
N PHE A 89 -8.57 -8.12 14.20
CA PHE A 89 -7.92 -9.32 14.75
C PHE A 89 -7.95 -9.31 16.29
N ALA A 90 -7.71 -8.16 16.92
CA ALA A 90 -7.78 -7.99 18.37
C ALA A 90 -9.21 -7.94 18.94
N LYS A 91 -10.26 -7.96 18.09
CA LYS A 91 -11.68 -7.82 18.47
C LYS A 91 -12.01 -6.52 19.22
N ILE A 92 -11.23 -5.45 19.03
CA ILE A 92 -11.43 -4.12 19.65
C ILE A 92 -12.35 -3.22 18.77
N ASP A 93 -12.77 -3.74 17.61
CA ASP A 93 -13.36 -2.99 16.50
C ASP A 93 -14.67 -2.25 16.82
N GLY A 94 -15.42 -2.67 17.85
CA GLY A 94 -16.79 -2.23 18.11
C GLY A 94 -16.97 -0.72 18.35
N LYS A 95 -16.02 -0.04 19.00
CA LYS A 95 -16.12 1.41 19.31
C LYS A 95 -15.40 2.30 18.29
N TRP A 96 -14.43 1.76 17.56
CA TRP A 96 -13.50 2.53 16.72
C TRP A 96 -13.86 2.49 15.22
N LYS A 97 -14.83 1.63 14.83
CA LYS A 97 -15.25 1.42 13.44
C LYS A 97 -15.64 2.70 12.68
N LYS A 98 -16.24 3.68 13.36
CA LYS A 98 -16.67 4.96 12.77
C LYS A 98 -15.51 5.92 12.50
N TYR A 99 -14.42 5.81 13.25
CA TYR A 99 -13.28 6.72 13.16
C TYR A 99 -12.24 6.29 12.11
N TYR A 100 -12.28 5.04 11.62
CA TYR A 100 -11.34 4.61 10.57
C TYR A 100 -11.52 5.34 9.24
N LEU A 101 -12.74 5.76 8.90
CA LEU A 101 -13.01 6.58 7.71
C LEU A 101 -12.42 7.99 7.86
N THR A 102 -12.43 8.55 9.08
CA THR A 102 -11.79 9.85 9.35
C THR A 102 -10.27 9.78 9.32
N LEU A 103 -9.65 8.62 9.56
CA LEU A 103 -8.20 8.44 9.41
C LEU A 103 -7.72 8.66 7.97
N TRP A 104 -8.57 8.38 6.97
CA TRP A 104 -8.28 8.67 5.56
C TRP A 104 -8.23 10.17 5.25
N LEU A 105 -8.87 10.99 6.08
CA LEU A 105 -8.95 12.44 5.89
C LEU A 105 -7.82 13.19 6.61
N ILE A 106 -7.11 12.57 7.56
CA ILE A 106 -5.97 13.17 8.27
C ILE A 106 -4.94 13.85 7.33
N PRO A 107 -4.50 13.22 6.22
CA PRO A 107 -3.55 13.86 5.32
C PRO A 107 -4.09 15.08 4.57
N LEU A 108 -5.41 15.30 4.50
CA LEU A 108 -5.99 16.52 3.90
C LEU A 108 -5.90 17.74 4.81
N PHE A 109 -5.79 17.54 6.12
CA PHE A 109 -5.78 18.62 7.11
C PHE A 109 -4.37 19.09 7.49
N ARG A 110 -3.33 18.33 7.09
CA ARG A 110 -1.93 18.73 7.28
C ARG A 110 -1.49 19.57 6.07
N LYS A 111 -1.91 20.84 6.06
CA LYS A 111 -1.35 21.87 5.18
C LYS A 111 0.12 22.13 5.49
#